data_AF-G7VXQ1-F1
#
_entry.id   AF-G7VXQ1-F1
#
_cell.length_a   1.000
_cell.length_b   1.000
_cell.length_c   1.000
_cell.angle_alpha   90.00
_cell.angle_beta   90.00
_cell.angle_gamma   90.00
#
_symmetry.space_group_name_H-M   'P 1'
#
loop_
_entity.id
_entity.type
_entity.pdbx_description
1 polymer ?
#
loop_
_entity_poly.entity_id
_entity_poly.type
_entity_poly.pdbx_seq_one_letter_code
_entity_poly.pdbx_strand_id
1 'polypeptide(L)'
;MFGPSNNRGAGNAFSRDTIIKSATALKKGGETVVGHALQKHAGRNPDIWGKVKGGPDQINQSAKKHLEGIIDAPGDFVKVTNDRGITFLEKKLPDGRGVRLNQDGTFKGFIDQ
;
A
#
# COMPACT_ATOMS: atom_id res chain seq x y z
N MET A 1 -11.61 36.63 -3.71
CA MET A 1 -10.18 36.25 -3.76
C MET A 1 -9.87 35.36 -2.56
N PHE A 2 -9.87 34.04 -2.73
CA PHE A 2 -9.12 33.10 -1.88
C PHE A 2 -8.91 31.84 -2.73
N GLY A 3 -7.77 31.78 -3.42
CA GLY A 3 -7.38 30.56 -4.13
C GLY A 3 -6.94 29.49 -3.12
N PRO A 4 -7.13 28.19 -3.40
CA PRO A 4 -6.61 27.16 -2.52
C PRO A 4 -5.08 27.17 -2.58
N SER A 5 -4.49 27.55 -1.45
CA SER A 5 -3.05 27.55 -1.19
C SER A 5 -2.52 26.11 -1.28
N ASN A 6 -1.85 25.79 -2.38
CA ASN A 6 -1.21 24.51 -2.60
C ASN A 6 0.17 24.50 -1.90
N ASN A 7 0.17 24.42 -0.57
CA ASN A 7 1.38 24.15 0.20
C ASN A 7 1.76 22.67 0.03
N ARG A 8 2.49 22.35 -1.03
CA ARG A 8 3.22 21.08 -1.14
C ARG A 8 4.71 21.39 -1.02
N GLY A 9 5.19 21.28 0.22
CA GLY A 9 6.63 21.26 0.50
C GLY A 9 7.30 20.16 -0.32
N ALA A 10 8.39 20.53 -0.98
CA ALA A 10 9.20 19.63 -1.79
C ALA A 10 9.88 18.57 -0.92
N GLY A 11 9.72 17.30 -1.29
CA GLY A 11 10.45 16.17 -0.72
C GLY A 11 9.97 14.83 -1.27
N ASN A 12 10.15 14.57 -2.58
CA ASN A 12 9.87 13.26 -3.21
C ASN A 12 8.54 12.57 -2.80
N ALA A 13 7.45 13.32 -2.77
CA ALA A 13 6.14 12.78 -2.49
C ALA A 13 5.65 11.98 -3.70
N PHE A 14 5.77 10.65 -3.66
CA PHE A 14 5.10 9.78 -4.61
C PHE A 14 3.60 10.09 -4.59
N SER A 15 3.01 10.33 -5.75
CA SER A 15 1.59 10.67 -5.84
C SER A 15 0.76 9.51 -5.30
N ARG A 16 -0.13 9.80 -4.34
CA ARG A 16 -1.15 8.86 -3.85
C ARG A 16 -1.83 8.13 -5.02
N ASP A 17 -2.18 8.88 -6.06
CA ASP A 17 -2.78 8.35 -7.28
C ASP A 17 -1.94 7.25 -7.94
N THR A 18 -0.61 7.39 -8.02
CA THR A 18 0.28 6.38 -8.59
C THR A 18 0.24 5.08 -7.78
N ILE A 19 0.26 5.20 -6.45
CA ILE A 19 0.21 4.05 -5.55
C ILE A 19 -1.14 3.34 -5.73
N ILE A 20 -2.25 4.07 -5.61
CA ILE A 20 -3.60 3.50 -5.72
C ILE A 20 -3.83 2.88 -7.10
N LYS A 21 -3.49 3.59 -8.19
CA LYS A 21 -3.69 3.11 -9.56
C LYS A 21 -2.93 1.81 -9.84
N SER A 22 -1.69 1.71 -9.39
CA SER A 22 -0.88 0.49 -9.57
C SER A 22 -1.35 -0.66 -8.67
N ALA A 23 -1.83 -0.34 -7.46
CA ALA A 23 -2.39 -1.30 -6.51
C ALA A 23 -3.73 -1.89 -6.97
N THR A 24 -4.62 -1.08 -7.54
CA THR A 24 -5.94 -1.50 -8.00
C THR A 24 -5.94 -2.02 -9.43
N ALA A 25 -4.77 -2.23 -10.04
CA ALA A 25 -4.67 -2.87 -11.35
C ALA A 25 -5.21 -4.31 -11.28
N LEU A 26 -6.03 -4.69 -12.25
CA LEU A 26 -6.64 -6.02 -12.31
C LEU A 26 -5.58 -7.09 -12.62
N LYS A 27 -5.73 -8.25 -11.97
CA LYS A 27 -5.00 -9.50 -12.26
C LYS A 27 -5.97 -10.55 -12.80
N LYS A 28 -5.41 -11.67 -13.23
CA LYS A 28 -6.17 -12.86 -13.67
C LYS A 28 -7.10 -13.32 -12.54
N GLY A 29 -8.37 -13.54 -12.85
CA GLY A 29 -9.38 -14.01 -11.89
C GLY A 29 -10.25 -12.93 -11.25
N GLY A 30 -10.14 -11.66 -11.65
CA GLY A 30 -10.97 -10.56 -11.16
C GLY A 30 -10.45 -9.88 -9.88
N GLU A 31 -9.36 -10.38 -9.31
CA GLU A 31 -8.67 -9.76 -8.18
C GLU A 31 -7.74 -8.65 -8.66
N THR A 32 -7.50 -7.67 -7.80
CA THR A 32 -6.50 -6.61 -8.02
C THR A 32 -5.15 -7.02 -7.46
N VAL A 33 -4.08 -6.29 -7.83
CA VAL A 33 -2.75 -6.51 -7.25
C VAL A 33 -2.78 -6.41 -5.72
N VAL A 34 -3.50 -5.42 -5.18
CA VAL A 34 -3.66 -5.21 -3.74
C VAL A 34 -4.56 -6.26 -3.10
N GLY A 35 -5.62 -6.71 -3.78
CA GLY A 35 -6.49 -7.80 -3.31
C GLY A 35 -5.71 -9.11 -3.13
N HIS A 36 -4.94 -9.49 -4.15
CA HIS A 36 -4.06 -10.67 -4.09
C HIS A 36 -2.98 -10.55 -3.01
N ALA A 37 -2.46 -9.33 -2.79
CA ALA A 37 -1.52 -9.08 -1.71
C ALA A 37 -2.19 -9.27 -0.34
N LEU A 38 -3.39 -8.72 -0.13
CA LEU A 38 -4.11 -8.86 1.14
C LEU A 38 -4.36 -10.33 1.47
N GLN A 39 -4.85 -11.13 0.54
CA GLN A 39 -5.11 -12.56 0.78
C GLN A 39 -3.86 -13.31 1.26
N LYS A 40 -2.71 -13.04 0.64
CA LYS A 40 -1.45 -13.67 1.02
C LYS A 40 -1.01 -13.31 2.44
N HIS A 41 -1.18 -12.05 2.81
CA HIS A 41 -0.75 -11.54 4.10
C HIS A 41 -1.76 -11.90 5.20
N ALA A 42 -3.06 -11.73 4.97
CA ALA A 42 -4.10 -12.16 5.89
C ALA A 42 -4.16 -13.68 6.09
N GLY A 43 -3.79 -14.47 5.07
CA GLY A 43 -3.67 -15.92 5.20
C GLY A 43 -2.52 -16.37 6.10
N ARG A 44 -1.48 -15.54 6.29
CA ARG A 44 -0.33 -15.82 7.16
C ARG A 44 -0.47 -15.16 8.53
N ASN A 45 -0.90 -13.89 8.55
CA ASN A 45 -1.01 -13.03 9.71
C ASN A 45 -2.44 -12.46 9.82
N PRO A 46 -3.45 -13.30 10.08
CA PRO A 46 -4.84 -12.87 10.18
C PRO A 46 -5.08 -11.88 11.34
N ASP A 47 -4.23 -11.88 12.36
CA ASP A 47 -4.34 -10.96 13.50
C ASP A 47 -4.00 -9.51 13.15
N ILE A 48 -3.13 -9.29 12.13
CA ILE A 48 -2.74 -7.96 11.65
C ILE A 48 -3.71 -7.45 10.57
N TRP A 49 -4.04 -8.32 9.62
CA TRP A 49 -4.79 -7.93 8.42
C TRP A 49 -6.29 -8.20 8.51
N GLY A 50 -6.72 -8.93 9.54
CA GLY A 50 -8.07 -9.46 9.64
C GLY A 50 -8.30 -10.67 8.73
N LYS A 51 -9.37 -11.41 9.02
CA LYS A 51 -9.78 -12.54 8.18
C LYS A 51 -10.40 -12.03 6.88
N VAL A 52 -9.78 -12.34 5.76
CA VAL A 52 -10.34 -12.07 4.43
C VAL A 52 -11.44 -13.09 4.15
N LYS A 53 -12.66 -12.61 3.89
CA LYS A 53 -13.82 -13.42 3.52
C LYS A 53 -14.54 -12.77 2.34
N GLY A 54 -15.20 -13.57 1.52
CA GLY A 54 -15.98 -13.10 0.37
C GLY A 54 -15.32 -13.33 -0.98
N GLY A 55 -15.97 -12.86 -2.04
CA GLY A 55 -15.48 -12.93 -3.41
C GLY A 55 -14.46 -11.82 -3.76
N PRO A 56 -13.87 -11.88 -4.96
CA PRO A 56 -12.80 -10.97 -5.40
C PRO A 56 -13.07 -9.48 -5.16
N ASP A 57 -14.28 -8.99 -5.41
CA ASP A 57 -14.65 -7.59 -5.19
C ASP A 57 -14.56 -7.16 -3.72
N GLN A 58 -15.04 -8.00 -2.80
CA GLN A 58 -14.98 -7.71 -1.37
C GLN A 58 -13.53 -7.66 -0.88
N ILE A 59 -12.71 -8.58 -1.39
CA ILE A 59 -11.27 -8.64 -1.11
C ILE A 59 -10.57 -7.39 -1.65
N ASN A 60 -10.85 -7.01 -2.88
CA ASN A 60 -10.29 -5.81 -3.52
C ASN A 60 -10.63 -4.54 -2.73
N GLN A 61 -11.90 -4.38 -2.31
CA GLN A 61 -12.35 -3.24 -1.52
C GLN A 61 -11.68 -3.19 -0.15
N SER A 62 -11.64 -4.32 0.56
CA SER A 62 -10.96 -4.42 1.85
C SER A 62 -9.48 -4.07 1.71
N ALA A 63 -8.81 -4.65 0.72
CA ALA A 63 -7.39 -4.42 0.47
C ALA A 63 -7.09 -2.95 0.13
N LYS A 64 -7.93 -2.31 -0.69
CA LYS A 64 -7.82 -0.88 -0.98
C LYS A 64 -7.96 -0.05 0.30
N LYS A 65 -8.92 -0.38 1.18
CA LYS A 65 -9.11 0.31 2.45
C LYS A 65 -7.89 0.19 3.37
N HIS A 66 -7.27 -0.99 3.45
CA HIS A 66 -6.02 -1.17 4.19
C HIS A 66 -4.89 -0.31 3.62
N LEU A 67 -4.72 -0.31 2.29
CA LEU A 67 -3.71 0.50 1.61
C LEU A 67 -3.91 1.99 1.86
N GLU A 68 -5.12 2.51 1.68
CA GLU A 68 -5.45 3.91 1.95
C GLU A 68 -5.18 4.27 3.41
N GLY A 69 -5.59 3.42 4.36
CA GLY A 69 -5.31 3.62 5.78
C GLY A 69 -3.81 3.72 6.11
N ILE A 70 -2.96 2.95 5.42
CA ILE A 70 -1.50 3.01 5.61
C ILE A 70 -0.90 4.26 4.97
N ILE A 71 -1.36 4.64 3.78
CA ILE A 71 -0.89 5.85 3.10
C ILE A 71 -1.26 7.09 3.94
N ASP A 72 -2.50 7.14 4.44
CA ASP A 72 -3.09 8.29 5.15
C ASP A 72 -2.68 8.37 6.63
N ALA A 73 -2.15 7.30 7.21
CA ALA A 73 -1.62 7.33 8.56
C ALA A 73 -0.41 8.27 8.71
N PRO A 74 -0.11 8.80 9.90
CA PRO A 74 1.12 9.55 10.14
C PRO A 74 2.39 8.74 9.82
N GLY A 75 3.46 9.46 9.47
CA GLY A 75 4.76 8.88 9.14
C GLY A 75 5.04 8.81 7.64
N ASP A 76 6.33 8.75 7.30
CA ASP A 76 6.79 8.82 5.92
C ASP A 76 7.24 7.44 5.39
N PHE A 77 7.30 7.34 4.06
CA PHE A 77 7.98 6.23 3.42
C PHE A 77 9.49 6.38 3.60
N VAL A 78 10.13 5.36 4.13
CA VAL A 78 11.59 5.29 4.28
C VAL A 78 12.21 4.46 3.16
N LYS A 79 13.38 4.86 2.68
CA LYS A 79 14.15 4.05 1.71
C LYS A 79 14.81 2.89 2.43
N VAL A 80 14.57 1.67 1.95
CA VAL A 80 15.15 0.44 2.49
C VAL A 80 15.84 -0.30 1.36
N THR A 81 17.14 -0.52 1.49
CA THR A 81 17.93 -1.32 0.55
C THR A 81 18.06 -2.73 1.10
N ASN A 82 17.69 -3.73 0.30
CA ASN A 82 17.87 -5.13 0.68
C ASN A 82 19.33 -5.58 0.48
N ASP A 83 19.65 -6.78 0.95
CA ASP A 83 21.01 -7.37 0.85
C ASP A 83 21.47 -7.61 -0.59
N ARG A 84 20.55 -7.52 -1.56
CA ARG A 84 20.82 -7.64 -3.01
C ARG A 84 21.04 -6.27 -3.68
N GLY A 85 21.11 -5.18 -2.92
CA GLY A 85 21.31 -3.82 -3.43
C GLY A 85 20.07 -3.18 -4.05
N ILE A 86 18.89 -3.81 -3.94
CA ILE A 86 17.63 -3.27 -4.48
C ILE A 86 17.00 -2.37 -3.42
N THR A 87 16.78 -1.11 -3.77
CA THR A 87 16.14 -0.12 -2.91
C THR A 87 14.62 -0.13 -3.12
N PHE A 88 13.88 -0.13 -2.01
CA PHE A 88 12.43 0.03 -1.97
C PHE A 88 12.07 1.20 -1.06
N LEU A 89 10.79 1.56 -1.08
CA LEU A 89 10.20 2.50 -0.14
C LEU A 89 9.24 1.75 0.74
N GLU A 90 9.36 1.92 2.05
CA GLU A 90 8.54 1.21 3.02
C GLU A 90 7.89 2.17 3.98
N LYS A 91 6.62 1.94 4.28
CA LYS A 91 5.93 2.58 5.40
C LYS A 91 5.33 1.49 6.27
N LYS A 92 5.71 1.49 7.54
CA LYS A 92 5.26 0.53 8.55
C LYS A 92 4.51 1.27 9.64
N LEU A 93 3.36 0.75 10.02
CA LEU A 93 2.54 1.26 11.10
C LEU A 93 2.83 0.51 12.40
N PRO A 94 2.58 1.14 13.56
CA PRO A 94 2.69 0.49 14.86
C PRO A 94 1.74 -0.71 15.05
N ASP A 95 0.66 -0.79 14.27
CA ASP A 95 -0.30 -1.89 14.30
C ASP A 95 0.16 -3.14 13.52
N GLY A 96 1.40 -3.14 13.03
CA GLY A 96 2.00 -4.24 12.28
C GLY A 96 1.75 -4.18 10.77
N ARG A 97 0.81 -3.36 10.29
CA ARG A 97 0.56 -3.22 8.86
C ARG A 97 1.60 -2.34 8.19
N GLY A 98 1.95 -2.65 6.94
CA GLY A 98 2.83 -1.80 6.16
C GLY A 98 2.69 -1.99 4.66
N VAL A 99 3.26 -1.05 3.91
CA VAL A 99 3.26 -1.03 2.45
C VAL A 99 4.69 -0.86 1.96
N ARG A 100 5.05 -1.65 0.94
CA ARG A 100 6.26 -1.48 0.16
C ARG A 100 5.91 -0.95 -1.23
N LEU A 101 6.65 0.06 -1.68
CA LEU A 101 6.60 0.60 -3.03
C LEU A 101 7.94 0.37 -3.74
N ASN A 102 7.88 0.31 -5.06
CA ASN A 102 9.07 0.43 -5.90
C ASN A 102 9.58 1.88 -5.88
N GLN A 103 10.81 2.11 -6.36
CA GLN A 103 11.41 3.46 -6.37
C GLN A 103 10.65 4.47 -7.26
N ASP A 104 9.78 4.00 -8.15
CA ASP A 104 8.88 4.82 -8.97
C ASP A 104 7.55 5.15 -8.28
N GLY A 105 7.35 4.69 -7.04
CA GLY A 105 6.12 4.88 -6.26
C GLY A 105 4.99 3.91 -6.61
N THR A 106 5.22 2.93 -7.48
CA THR A 106 4.22 1.89 -7.76
C THR A 106 4.14 0.90 -6.61
N PHE A 107 2.93 0.41 -6.34
CA PHE A 107 2.69 -0.56 -5.28
C PHE A 107 3.41 -1.88 -5.56
N LYS A 108 4.30 -2.28 -4.64
CA LYS A 108 5.01 -3.55 -4.72
C LYS A 108 4.29 -4.65 -3.95
N GLY A 109 3.75 -4.33 -2.78
CA GLY A 109 3.06 -5.28 -1.92
C GLY A 109 2.86 -4.76 -0.50
N PHE A 110 2.08 -5.51 0.28
CA PHE A 110 2.05 -5.33 1.72
C PHE A 110 3.30 -5.91 2.38
N ILE A 111 3.61 -5.39 3.56
CA ILE A 111 4.63 -5.92 4.47
C ILE A 111 4.04 -5.93 5.87
N ASP A 112 4.41 -6.93 6.66
CA ASP A 112 4.03 -7.06 8.06
C ASP A 112 5.24 -7.43 8.89
N GLN A 113 5.12 -7.24 10.21
CA GLN A 113 6.14 -7.45 11.22
C GLN A 113 5.57 -8.25 12.38
#